data_AF-A0A967K2N9-F1
#
_entry.id   AF-A0A967K2N9-F1
#
_cell.length_a   1.000
_cell.length_b   1.000
_cell.length_c   1.000
_cell.angle_alpha   90.00
_cell.angle_beta   90.00
_cell.angle_gamma   90.00
#
_symmetry.space_group_name_H-M   'P 1'
#
loop_
_entity.id
_entity.type
_entity.pdbx_description
1 polymer ?
#
loop_
_entity_poly.entity_id
_entity_poly.type
_entity_poly.pdbx_seq_one_letter_code
_entity_poly.pdbx_strand_id
1 'polypeptide(L)'
;MRDRALLEVLYGTGLRVSELAGLQVGDVPRGEFLRIRGKGSRQRDVPLAGAARRALDRYLAGARDALASPAAGSAVWVGIRGGALDARGIRRVVRRRLGTFPHALRHSFATHLL
;
A
#
# COMPACT_ATOMS: atom_id res chain seq x y z
N MET A 1 -4.19 -0.97 -12.53
CA MET A 1 -2.91 -1.42 -11.93
C MET A 1 -2.75 -0.97 -10.48
N ARG A 2 -2.76 0.35 -10.18
CA ARG A 2 -2.64 0.90 -8.80
C ARG A 2 -3.57 0.24 -7.78
N ASP A 3 -4.88 0.25 -8.02
CA ASP A 3 -5.85 -0.25 -7.03
C ASP A 3 -5.62 -1.73 -6.70
N ARG A 4 -5.20 -2.54 -7.68
CA ARG A 4 -4.84 -3.94 -7.44
C ARG A 4 -3.60 -4.04 -6.54
N ALA A 5 -2.53 -3.32 -6.86
CA ALA A 5 -1.32 -3.31 -6.03
C ALA A 5 -1.62 -2.87 -4.58
N LEU A 6 -2.44 -1.82 -4.43
CA LEU A 6 -2.89 -1.34 -3.12
C LEU A 6 -3.60 -2.44 -2.32
N LEU A 7 -4.53 -3.15 -2.96
CA LEU A 7 -5.32 -4.19 -2.31
C LEU A 7 -4.48 -5.42 -1.97
N GLU A 8 -3.60 -5.84 -2.87
CA GLU A 8 -2.69 -6.97 -2.67
C GLU A 8 -1.71 -6.69 -1.53
N VAL A 9 -1.15 -5.47 -1.45
CA VAL A 9 -0.30 -5.06 -0.32
C VAL A 9 -1.12 -5.00 0.96
N LEU A 10 -2.28 -4.34 0.97
CA LEU A 10 -3.13 -4.26 2.16
C LEU A 10 -3.49 -5.65 2.70
N TYR A 11 -3.84 -6.57 1.79
CA TYR A 11 -4.18 -7.95 2.12
C TYR A 11 -2.96 -8.74 2.59
N GLY A 12 -1.88 -8.77 1.82
CA GLY A 12 -0.71 -9.62 2.09
C GLY A 12 0.20 -9.15 3.23
N THR A 13 0.04 -7.93 3.72
CA THR A 13 0.88 -7.37 4.80
C THR A 13 0.09 -7.03 6.05
N GLY A 14 -1.25 -7.01 5.96
CA GLY A 14 -2.11 -6.59 7.05
C GLY A 14 -1.73 -5.23 7.63
N LEU A 15 -1.41 -4.22 6.81
CA LEU A 15 -1.06 -2.86 7.27
C LEU A 15 -2.27 -2.02 7.69
N ARG A 16 -2.06 -1.00 8.56
CA ARG A 16 -3.09 0.04 8.81
C ARG A 16 -3.20 0.86 7.56
N VAL A 17 -4.41 1.32 7.27
CA VAL A 17 -4.65 2.23 6.14
C VAL A 17 -3.75 3.47 6.23
N SER A 18 -3.51 3.97 7.44
CA SER A 18 -2.59 5.10 7.66
C SER A 18 -1.13 4.74 7.38
N GLU A 19 -0.71 3.51 7.71
CA GLU A 19 0.65 3.02 7.40
C GLU A 19 0.80 2.84 5.89
N LEU A 20 -0.20 2.24 5.24
CA LEU A 20 -0.24 2.05 3.79
C LEU A 20 -0.19 3.40 3.05
N ALA A 21 -1.00 4.38 3.47
CA ALA A 21 -1.01 5.73 2.90
C ALA A 21 0.32 6.49 3.12
N GLY A 22 1.03 6.18 4.20
CA GLY A 22 2.30 6.81 4.54
C GLY A 22 3.53 6.22 3.83
N LEU A 23 3.40 5.11 3.10
CA LEU A 23 4.52 4.46 2.43
C LEU A 23 5.20 5.39 1.41
N GLN A 24 6.52 5.49 1.53
CA GLN A 24 7.38 6.15 0.56
C GLN A 24 8.11 5.12 -0.31
N VAL A 25 8.53 5.50 -1.52
CA VAL A 25 9.26 4.61 -2.44
C VAL A 25 10.53 4.05 -1.77
N GLY A 26 11.22 4.86 -0.97
CA GLY A 26 12.39 4.41 -0.19
C GLY A 26 12.09 3.41 0.93
N ASP A 27 10.82 3.25 1.31
CA ASP A 27 10.37 2.27 2.31
C ASP A 27 10.11 0.88 1.67
N VAL A 28 10.31 0.74 0.35
CA VAL A 28 10.14 -0.50 -0.42
C VAL A 28 11.51 -0.98 -0.92
N PRO A 29 12.35 -1.58 -0.05
CA PRO A 29 13.65 -2.10 -0.47
C PRO A 29 13.51 -3.21 -1.51
N ARG A 30 14.59 -3.48 -2.26
CA ARG A 30 14.69 -4.68 -3.10
C ARG A 30 14.86 -5.89 -2.18
N GLY A 31 13.78 -6.63 -1.96
CA GLY A 31 13.74 -7.75 -1.02
C GLY A 31 12.31 -8.09 -0.62
N GLU A 32 12.17 -8.94 0.40
CA GLU A 32 10.89 -9.51 0.84
C GLU A 32 10.23 -8.72 1.98
N PHE A 33 10.59 -7.46 2.20
CA PHE A 33 10.09 -6.67 3.31
C PHE A 33 9.70 -5.24 2.90
N LEU A 34 8.70 -4.69 3.59
CA LEU A 34 8.37 -3.27 3.63
C LEU A 34 8.82 -2.66 4.94
N ARG A 35 9.38 -1.46 4.90
CA ARG A 35 9.73 -0.70 6.08
C ARG A 35 8.58 0.21 6.50
N ILE A 36 8.07 0.02 7.71
CA ILE A 36 6.87 0.74 8.18
C ILE A 36 7.23 1.64 9.33
N ARG A 37 6.80 2.91 9.26
CA ARG A 37 6.91 3.87 10.35
C ARG A 37 5.66 3.80 11.23
N GLY A 38 5.83 3.29 12.45
CA GLY A 38 4.79 3.23 13.46
C GLY A 38 4.69 4.49 14.33
N LYS A 39 3.82 4.43 15.35
CA LYS A 39 3.69 5.48 16.37
C LYS A 39 5.02 5.61 17.14
N GLY A 40 5.50 6.84 17.32
CA GLY A 40 6.75 7.12 18.04
C GLY A 40 8.02 6.88 17.22
N SER A 41 7.95 7.01 15.88
CA SER A 41 9.08 6.84 14.94
C SER A 41 9.75 5.47 14.94
N ARG A 42 9.16 4.47 15.60
CA ARG A 42 9.66 3.09 15.55
C ARG A 42 9.42 2.52 14.16
N GLN A 43 10.49 2.02 13.56
CA GLN A 43 10.43 1.31 12.29
C GLN A 43 10.26 -0.19 12.55
N ARG A 44 9.48 -0.86 11.73
CA ARG A 44 9.43 -2.32 11.68
C ARG A 44 9.43 -2.78 10.24
N ASP A 45 10.05 -3.91 9.99
CA ASP A 45 9.99 -4.57 8.69
C ASP A 45 8.79 -5.53 8.68
N VAL A 46 8.00 -5.47 7.62
CA VAL A 46 6.80 -6.30 7.41
C VAL A 46 7.02 -7.16 6.18
N PRO A 47 6.84 -8.48 6.26
CA PRO A 47 6.98 -9.36 5.11
C PRO A 47 6.10 -8.91 3.93
N LEU A 48 6.69 -8.91 2.74
CA LEU A 48 6.07 -8.60 1.46
C LEU A 48 6.58 -9.60 0.42
N ALA A 49 5.79 -10.65 0.19
CA ALA A 49 6.11 -11.71 -0.75
C ALA A 49 4.96 -11.97 -1.72
N GLY A 50 5.19 -12.87 -2.68
CA GLY A 50 4.14 -13.42 -3.54
C GLY A 50 3.38 -12.38 -4.36
N ALA A 51 2.05 -12.45 -4.33
CA ALA A 51 1.18 -11.60 -5.14
C ALA A 51 1.29 -10.11 -4.78
N ALA A 52 1.44 -9.79 -3.49
CA ALA A 52 1.63 -8.43 -2.99
C ALA A 52 2.90 -7.79 -3.55
N ARG A 53 4.03 -8.51 -3.47
CA ARG A 53 5.31 -8.04 -4.04
C ARG A 53 5.20 -7.80 -5.55
N ARG A 54 4.74 -8.80 -6.29
CA ARG A 54 4.61 -8.72 -7.76
C ARG A 54 3.68 -7.59 -8.20
N ALA A 55 2.59 -7.35 -7.46
CA ALA A 55 1.66 -6.28 -7.80
C ALA A 55 2.25 -4.91 -7.50
N LEU A 56 2.97 -4.74 -6.38
CA LEU A 56 3.67 -3.51 -6.05
C LEU A 56 4.77 -3.19 -7.06
N ASP A 57 5.61 -4.17 -7.42
CA ASP A 57 6.69 -3.99 -8.39
C ASP A 57 6.17 -3.53 -9.76
N ARG A 58 5.12 -4.18 -10.27
CA ARG A 58 4.50 -3.76 -11.54
C ARG A 58 3.94 -2.34 -11.47
N TYR A 59 3.37 -1.94 -10.33
CA TYR A 59 2.87 -0.58 -10.17
C TYR A 59 4.01 0.45 -10.16
N LEU A 60 5.10 0.15 -9.44
CA LEU A 60 6.28 1.02 -9.34
C LEU A 60 7.11 1.08 -10.63
N ALA A 61 7.04 0.05 -11.49
CA ALA A 61 7.78 -0.01 -12.75
C ALA A 61 7.32 1.02 -13.82
N GLY A 62 6.24 1.77 -13.60
CA GLY A 62 5.87 2.87 -14.49
C GLY A 62 4.46 3.43 -14.30
N ALA A 63 3.52 2.63 -13.77
CA ALA A 63 2.16 3.12 -13.56
C ALA A 63 2.05 4.17 -12.44
N ARG A 64 2.98 4.20 -11.49
CA ARG A 64 3.12 5.29 -10.51
C ARG A 64 3.51 6.58 -11.22
N ASP A 65 4.57 6.55 -12.02
CA ASP A 65 5.15 7.74 -12.62
C ASP A 65 4.24 8.34 -13.71
N ALA A 66 3.47 7.50 -14.41
CA ALA A 66 2.42 7.96 -15.31
C ALA A 66 1.29 8.74 -14.61
N LEU A 67 1.12 8.59 -13.30
CA LEU A 67 0.13 9.33 -12.51
C LEU A 67 0.75 10.49 -11.72
N ALA A 68 2.02 10.39 -11.35
CA ALA A 68 2.67 11.29 -10.40
C ALA A 68 2.88 12.68 -10.99
N SER A 69 2.43 13.70 -10.25
CA SER A 69 2.89 15.07 -10.42
C SER A 69 3.93 15.38 -9.33
N PRO A 70 4.59 16.55 -9.36
CA PRO A 70 5.50 16.95 -8.28
C PRO A 70 4.87 16.88 -6.88
N ALA A 71 3.54 17.07 -6.80
CA ALA A 71 2.79 16.98 -5.54
C ALA A 71 2.72 15.55 -4.95
N ALA A 72 3.08 14.50 -5.69
CA ALA A 72 3.21 13.15 -5.13
C ALA A 72 4.46 12.98 -4.26
N GLY A 73 5.52 13.76 -4.50
CA GLY A 73 6.82 13.54 -3.87
C GLY A 73 7.29 12.10 -4.03
N SER A 74 7.71 11.49 -2.91
CA SER A 74 8.14 10.09 -2.85
C SER A 74 7.04 9.13 -2.40
N ALA A 75 5.77 9.54 -2.34
CA ALA A 75 4.69 8.66 -1.94
C ALA A 75 4.57 7.47 -2.92
N VAL A 76 4.37 6.26 -2.38
CA VAL A 76 4.11 5.07 -3.20
C VAL A 76 2.79 5.22 -3.93
N TRP A 77 1.72 5.56 -3.20
CA TRP A 77 0.38 5.60 -3.75
C TRP A 77 0.02 6.98 -4.26
N VAL A 78 -0.31 7.06 -5.55
CA VAL A 78 -0.66 8.32 -6.21
C VAL A 78 -2.15 8.34 -6.59
N GLY A 79 -2.83 9.43 -6.23
CA GLY A 79 -4.23 9.68 -6.57
C GLY A 79 -4.40 10.07 -8.04
N ILE A 80 -5.65 10.08 -8.53
CA ILE A 80 -5.94 10.47 -9.92
C ILE A 80 -5.60 11.94 -10.23
N ARG A 81 -5.43 12.77 -9.20
CA ARG A 81 -5.02 14.18 -9.30
C ARG A 81 -3.49 14.36 -9.26
N GLY A 82 -2.74 13.26 -9.32
CA GLY A 82 -1.28 13.24 -9.31
C GLY A 82 -0.58 13.53 -7.98
N GLY A 83 -1.31 13.88 -6.92
CA GLY A 83 -0.77 13.97 -5.56
C GLY A 83 -0.79 12.64 -4.80
N ALA A 84 -0.18 12.63 -3.62
CA ALA A 84 -0.20 11.47 -2.71
C ALA A 84 -1.64 11.04 -2.36
N LEU A 85 -1.88 9.73 -2.36
CA LEU A 85 -3.18 9.15 -1.99
C LEU A 85 -3.29 9.00 -0.48
N ASP A 86 -4.20 9.76 0.12
CA ASP A 86 -4.41 9.76 1.57
C ASP A 86 -5.22 8.55 2.07
N ALA A 87 -5.27 8.38 3.40
CA ALA A 87 -6.00 7.29 4.05
C ALA A 87 -7.50 7.27 3.69
N ARG A 88 -8.12 8.42 3.44
CA ARG A 88 -9.53 8.51 3.02
C ARG A 88 -9.70 7.98 1.59
N GLY A 89 -8.79 8.35 0.69
CA GLY A 89 -8.72 7.85 -0.67
C GLY A 89 -8.53 6.34 -0.72
N ILE A 90 -7.65 5.79 0.11
CA ILE A 90 -7.46 4.34 0.24
C ILE A 90 -8.75 3.65 0.69
N ARG A 91 -9.42 4.14 1.73
CA ARG A 91 -10.72 3.58 2.18
C ARG A 91 -11.76 3.58 1.07
N ARG A 92 -11.78 4.64 0.26
CA ARG A 92 -12.67 4.75 -0.91
C ARG A 92 -12.36 3.71 -1.97
N VAL A 93 -11.08 3.45 -2.25
CA VAL A 93 -10.66 2.37 -3.17
C VAL A 93 -11.14 1.01 -2.66
N VAL A 94 -10.89 0.69 -1.39
CA VAL A 94 -11.31 -0.58 -0.78
C VAL A 94 -12.83 -0.76 -0.86
N ARG A 95 -13.59 0.26 -0.45
CA ARG A 95 -15.05 0.24 -0.54
C ARG A 95 -15.52 0.01 -1.98
N ARG A 96 -15.00 0.78 -2.93
CA ARG A 96 -15.43 0.72 -4.34
C ARG A 96 -15.10 -0.62 -4.99
N ARG A 97 -13.97 -1.23 -4.64
CA ARG A 97 -13.48 -2.45 -5.30
C ARG A 97 -14.01 -3.73 -4.69
N LEU A 98 -14.24 -3.74 -3.38
CA LEU A 98 -14.54 -4.96 -2.63
C LEU A 98 -15.85 -4.89 -1.84
N GLY A 99 -16.57 -3.77 -1.85
CA GLY A 99 -17.78 -3.56 -1.04
C GLY A 99 -17.53 -3.47 0.47
N THR A 100 -16.34 -3.83 0.95
CA THR A 100 -16.01 -3.94 2.38
C THR A 100 -15.14 -2.79 2.89
N PHE A 101 -14.80 -2.83 4.18
CA PHE A 101 -13.89 -1.90 4.83
C PHE A 101 -12.51 -2.53 5.08
N PRO A 102 -11.44 -1.72 5.17
CA PRO A 102 -10.09 -2.23 5.38
C PRO A 102 -9.90 -3.09 6.64
N HIS A 103 -10.68 -2.87 7.70
CA HIS A 103 -10.59 -3.68 8.93
C HIS A 103 -11.01 -5.13 8.69
N ALA A 104 -11.97 -5.39 7.80
CA ALA A 104 -12.44 -6.73 7.48
C ALA A 104 -11.35 -7.54 6.77
N LEU A 105 -10.65 -6.94 5.80
CA LEU A 105 -9.53 -7.57 5.10
C LEU A 105 -8.40 -7.96 6.05
N ARG A 106 -8.13 -7.11 7.03
CA ARG A 106 -7.07 -7.32 7.99
C ARG A 106 -7.37 -8.47 8.95
N HIS A 107 -8.65 -8.68 9.26
CA HIS A 107 -9.10 -9.82 10.05
C HIS A 107 -8.94 -11.14 9.26
N SER A 108 -9.28 -11.15 7.97
CA SER A 108 -9.06 -12.31 7.09
C SER A 108 -7.58 -12.62 6.82
N PHE A 109 -6.68 -11.64 6.92
CA PHE A 109 -5.23 -11.87 6.85
C PHE A 109 -4.72 -12.64 8.07
N ALA A 110 -5.20 -12.30 9.28
CA ALA A 110 -4.82 -13.02 10.50
C ALA A 110 -5.20 -14.51 10.43
N THR A 111 -6.24 -14.85 9.66
CA THR A 111 -6.67 -16.24 9.43
C THR A 111 -5.80 -16.99 8.42
N HIS A 112 -5.14 -16.32 7.46
CA HIS A 112 -4.25 -16.97 6.47
C HIS A 112 -2.79 -17.14 6.95
N LEU A 113 -2.48 -16.62 8.15
CA LEU A 113 -1.17 -16.79 8.80
C LEU A 113 -1.19 -17.82 9.94
N LEU A 114 -2.33 -18.50 10.17
CA LEU A 114 -2.48 -19.64 11.07
C LEU A 114 -2.65 -20.92 10.24
#